data_AF-A0A0L7LL75-F1
#
_entry.id   AF-A0A0L7LL75-F1
#
_cell.length_a   1.000
_cell.length_b   1.000
_cell.length_c   1.000
_cell.angle_alpha   90.00
_cell.angle_beta   90.00
_cell.angle_gamma   90.00
#
_symmetry.space_group_name_H-M   'P 1'
#
loop_
_entity.id
_entity.type
_entity.pdbx_description
1 polymer ?
#
loop_
_entity_poly.entity_id
_entity_poly.type
_entity_poly.pdbx_seq_one_letter_code
_entity_poly.pdbx_strand_id
1 'polypeptide(L)'
;MKARTHILHKVLEGCLQRQEASVLYPYLPKKHEYTVFIPLTQCQWEMYNHYMDNYAKTQKQKQILKDFHILQKIWSHPQVLHNFQMKARDKKDKIKAEKIEDDLAIADQEADIKPAETEVWWLQYLGEGSMLDSLDSSNKFVAVFRILHECVALGDKV
;
A
#
# COMPACT_ATOMS: atom_id res chain seq x y z
N MET A 1 12.41 30.85 0.45
CA MET A 1 12.01 29.91 -0.63
C MET A 1 11.13 30.56 -1.71
N LYS A 2 10.25 31.52 -1.39
CA LYS A 2 9.31 32.15 -2.37
C LYS A 2 9.97 33.02 -3.47
N ALA A 3 11.07 33.72 -3.18
CA ALA A 3 11.71 34.61 -4.16
C ALA A 3 12.30 33.87 -5.38
N ARG A 4 12.84 32.66 -5.18
CA ARG A 4 13.42 31.86 -6.28
C ARG A 4 12.35 31.22 -7.17
N THR A 5 11.19 30.87 -6.62
CA THR A 5 10.06 30.31 -7.39
C THR A 5 9.46 31.34 -8.35
N HIS A 6 9.34 32.60 -7.93
CA HIS A 6 8.83 33.67 -8.79
C HIS A 6 9.73 33.93 -10.01
N ILE A 7 11.06 33.96 -9.80
CA ILE A 7 12.04 34.09 -10.88
C ILE A 7 11.92 32.92 -11.85
N LEU A 8 11.82 31.69 -11.34
CA LEU A 8 11.68 30.49 -12.18
C LEU A 8 10.40 30.51 -13.02
N HIS A 9 9.27 30.91 -12.43
CA HIS A 9 8.01 31.05 -13.16
C HIS A 9 8.15 32.02 -14.33
N LYS A 10 8.77 33.19 -14.10
CA LYS A 10 8.98 34.21 -15.14
C LYS A 10 9.90 33.74 -16.26
N VAL A 11 10.90 32.92 -15.97
CA VAL A 11 11.78 32.32 -16.99
C VAL A 11 11.02 31.29 -17.84
N LEU A 12 10.07 30.56 -17.24
CA LEU A 12 9.34 29.47 -17.91
C LEU A 12 8.03 29.91 -18.56
N GLU A 13 7.51 31.10 -18.27
CA GLU A 13 6.21 31.60 -18.75
C GLU A 13 6.07 31.59 -20.28
N GLY A 14 7.17 31.80 -21.02
CA GLY A 14 7.18 31.74 -22.49
C GLY A 14 7.30 30.35 -23.10
N CYS A 15 7.62 29.33 -22.29
CA CYS A 15 7.87 27.97 -22.75
C CYS A 15 6.88 26.94 -22.19
N LEU A 16 6.08 27.32 -21.18
CA LEU A 16 5.26 26.40 -20.40
C LEU A 16 3.85 26.96 -20.24
N GLN A 17 2.88 26.32 -20.90
CA GLN A 17 1.48 26.63 -20.72
C GLN A 17 0.87 25.70 -19.67
N ARG A 18 0.55 26.26 -18.49
CA ARG A 18 -0.17 25.54 -17.43
C ARG A 18 -1.61 26.02 -17.40
N GLN A 19 -2.56 25.11 -17.63
CA GLN A 19 -3.99 25.36 -17.46
C GLN A 19 -4.50 24.55 -16.27
N GLU A 20 -5.27 25.18 -15.39
CA GLU A 20 -5.87 24.51 -14.25
C GLU A 20 -7.15 23.78 -14.67
N ALA A 21 -7.54 22.76 -13.90
CA ALA A 21 -8.81 22.05 -14.10
C ALA A 21 -10.04 22.98 -13.99
N SER A 22 -9.87 24.20 -13.48
CA SER A 22 -10.88 25.25 -13.44
C SER A 22 -11.47 25.61 -14.81
N VAL A 23 -10.68 25.45 -15.88
CA VAL A 23 -11.16 25.65 -17.26
C VAL A 23 -12.20 24.58 -17.66
N LEU A 24 -12.13 23.39 -17.07
CA LEU A 24 -13.03 22.27 -17.34
C LEU A 24 -14.28 22.29 -16.45
N TYR A 25 -14.23 22.94 -15.29
CA TYR A 25 -15.34 22.95 -14.33
C TYR A 25 -16.69 23.45 -14.88
N PRO A 26 -16.77 24.42 -15.81
CA PRO A 26 -18.04 24.80 -16.43
C PRO A 26 -18.68 23.70 -17.28
N TYR A 27 -17.89 22.76 -17.78
CA TYR A 27 -18.32 21.71 -18.71
C TYR A 27 -18.53 20.36 -18.03
N LEU A 28 -18.08 20.20 -16.79
CA LEU A 28 -18.17 18.96 -16.02
C LEU A 28 -19.17 19.11 -14.87
N PRO A 29 -19.83 18.01 -14.45
CA PRO A 29 -20.58 17.99 -13.21
C PRO A 29 -19.72 18.39 -12.02
N LYS A 30 -20.35 18.99 -11.00
CA LYS A 30 -19.65 19.42 -9.79
C LYS A 30 -18.98 18.23 -9.09
N LYS A 31 -17.67 18.31 -8.91
CA LYS A 31 -16.90 17.31 -8.16
C LYS A 31 -17.08 17.53 -6.66
N HIS A 32 -17.51 16.49 -5.95
CA HIS A 32 -17.60 16.47 -4.49
C HIS A 32 -16.52 15.54 -3.93
N GLU A 33 -15.74 16.03 -2.96
CA GLU A 33 -14.66 15.28 -2.32
C GLU A 33 -14.99 15.11 -0.84
N TYR A 34 -14.93 13.86 -0.35
CA TYR A 34 -15.24 13.51 1.02
C TYR A 34 -14.07 12.78 1.65
N THR A 35 -13.75 13.14 2.90
CA THR A 35 -12.73 12.46 3.71
C THR A 35 -13.42 11.70 4.83
N VAL A 36 -13.28 10.37 4.85
CA VAL A 36 -13.88 9.50 5.87
C VAL A 36 -12.79 8.96 6.78
N PHE A 37 -12.99 9.11 8.09
CA PHE A 37 -12.12 8.53 9.11
C PHE A 37 -12.68 7.17 9.55
N ILE A 38 -11.94 6.10 9.27
CA ILE A 38 -12.37 4.73 9.54
C ILE A 38 -11.45 4.13 10.61
N PRO A 39 -11.99 3.64 11.74
CA PRO A 39 -11.20 2.97 12.77
C PRO A 39 -10.72 1.58 12.28
N LEU A 40 -9.57 1.14 12.79
CA LEU A 40 -9.04 -0.20 12.51
C LEU A 40 -9.85 -1.29 13.23
N THR A 41 -9.92 -2.47 12.62
CA THR A 41 -10.49 -3.66 13.27
C THR A 41 -9.53 -4.17 14.37
N GLN A 42 -10.06 -4.90 15.36
CA GLN A 42 -9.27 -5.44 16.48
C GLN A 42 -8.04 -6.24 16.02
N CYS A 43 -8.21 -7.13 15.03
CA CYS A 43 -7.09 -7.91 14.47
C CYS A 43 -6.02 -7.02 13.83
N GLN A 44 -6.41 -5.95 13.11
CA GLN A 44 -5.47 -5.01 12.50
C GLN A 44 -4.70 -4.24 13.58
N TRP A 45 -5.36 -3.87 14.68
CA TRP A 45 -4.74 -3.17 15.80
C TRP A 45 -3.69 -4.05 16.50
N GLU A 46 -4.03 -5.31 16.78
CA GLU A 46 -3.11 -6.28 17.38
C GLU A 46 -1.89 -6.53 16.48
N MET A 47 -2.11 -6.74 15.18
CA MET A 47 -1.03 -6.90 14.21
C MET A 47 -0.14 -5.66 14.12
N TYR A 48 -0.74 -4.46 14.16
CA TYR A 48 -0.01 -3.20 14.11
C TYR A 48 0.91 -3.07 15.34
N ASN A 49 0.39 -3.31 16.54
CA ASN A 49 1.18 -3.24 17.77
C ASN A 49 2.29 -4.29 17.80
N HIS A 50 1.98 -5.54 17.42
CA HIS A 50 2.98 -6.59 17.31
C HIS A 50 4.13 -6.17 16.37
N TYR A 51 3.81 -5.59 15.20
CA TYR A 51 4.83 -5.13 14.27
C TYR A 51 5.70 -4.01 14.88
N MET A 52 5.06 -3.03 15.53
CA MET A 52 5.74 -1.89 16.13
C MET A 52 6.69 -2.29 17.26
N ASP A 53 6.29 -3.24 18.11
CA ASP A 53 7.09 -3.66 19.25
C ASP A 53 8.24 -4.60 18.85
N ASN A 54 7.99 -5.53 17.92
CA ASN A 54 8.99 -6.55 17.57
C ASN A 54 9.97 -6.10 16.49
N TYR A 55 9.53 -5.28 15.53
CA TYR A 55 10.32 -4.97 14.33
C TYR A 55 10.77 -3.52 14.29
N ALA A 56 9.86 -2.56 14.50
CA ALA A 56 10.19 -1.14 14.35
C ALA A 56 11.15 -0.62 15.46
N LYS A 57 11.08 -1.18 16.67
CA LYS A 57 11.92 -0.79 17.81
C LYS A 57 13.23 -1.58 17.91
N THR A 58 13.22 -2.85 17.52
CA THR A 58 14.33 -3.81 17.75
C THR A 58 15.42 -3.73 16.67
N GLN A 59 15.10 -3.29 15.45
CA GLN A 59 16.04 -3.24 14.34
C GLN A 59 17.13 -2.17 14.55
N LYS A 60 18.41 -2.59 14.57
CA LYS A 60 19.58 -1.69 14.68
C LYS A 60 19.69 -0.67 13.53
N GLN A 61 19.11 -1.01 12.37
CA GLN A 61 19.03 -0.11 11.21
C GLN A 61 17.56 0.05 10.83
N LYS A 62 16.97 1.19 11.18
CA LYS A 62 15.57 1.50 10.89
C LYS A 62 15.36 1.59 9.38
N GLN A 63 14.61 0.64 8.82
CA GLN A 63 14.27 0.64 7.40
C GLN A 63 12.88 1.26 7.21
N ILE A 64 12.78 2.57 7.47
CA ILE A 64 11.51 3.31 7.59
C ILE A 64 10.59 3.13 6.38
N LEU A 65 11.16 3.06 5.18
CA LEU A 65 10.39 2.86 3.96
C LEU A 65 9.78 1.45 3.95
N LYS A 66 10.51 0.42 4.35
CA LYS A 66 9.97 -0.94 4.41
C LYS A 66 8.89 -1.06 5.46
N ASP A 67 9.12 -0.48 6.64
CA ASP A 67 8.15 -0.45 7.74
C ASP A 67 6.86 0.21 7.28
N PHE A 68 6.95 1.36 6.61
CA PHE A 68 5.79 2.03 6.04
C PHE A 68 5.01 1.13 5.08
N HIS A 69 5.67 0.44 4.15
CA HIS A 69 4.98 -0.45 3.21
C HIS A 69 4.32 -1.65 3.89
N ILE A 70 4.91 -2.20 4.95
CA ILE A 70 4.34 -3.34 5.70
C ILE A 70 3.13 -2.89 6.50
N LEU A 71 3.26 -1.81 7.28
CA LEU A 71 2.14 -1.18 7.98
C LEU A 71 1.04 -0.77 7.00
N GLN A 72 1.41 -0.33 5.79
CA GLN A 72 0.46 0.03 4.76
C GLN A 72 -0.40 -1.15 4.29
N LYS A 73 0.11 -2.38 4.40
CA LYS A 73 -0.66 -3.58 4.08
C LYS A 73 -1.58 -3.95 5.24
N ILE A 74 -1.09 -3.87 6.48
CA ILE A 74 -1.85 -4.18 7.70
C ILE A 74 -3.13 -3.34 7.81
N TRP A 75 -3.01 -2.01 7.72
CA TRP A 75 -4.18 -1.11 7.83
C TRP A 75 -5.11 -1.13 6.58
N SER A 76 -4.68 -1.76 5.48
CA SER A 76 -5.49 -1.87 4.25
C SER A 76 -6.39 -3.10 4.32
N HIS A 77 -5.81 -4.28 4.54
CA HIS A 77 -6.51 -5.53 4.86
C HIS A 77 -5.48 -6.61 5.21
N PRO A 78 -5.68 -7.47 6.22
CA PRO A 78 -4.71 -8.51 6.60
C PRO A 78 -4.33 -9.47 5.46
N GLN A 79 -5.29 -9.83 4.60
CA GLN A 79 -5.06 -10.63 3.40
C GLN A 79 -4.03 -10.01 2.42
N VAL A 80 -3.94 -8.68 2.35
CA VAL A 80 -2.96 -8.01 1.47
C VAL A 80 -1.54 -8.25 1.95
N LEU A 81 -1.32 -8.29 3.27
CA LEU A 81 -0.03 -8.65 3.86
C LEU A 81 0.31 -10.11 3.55
N HIS A 82 -0.66 -11.01 3.76
CA HIS A 82 -0.51 -12.44 3.47
C HIS A 82 -0.12 -12.69 2.00
N ASN A 83 -0.89 -12.12 1.06
CA ASN A 83 -0.65 -12.27 -0.37
C ASN A 83 0.69 -11.70 -0.82
N PHE A 84 1.14 -10.61 -0.19
CA PHE A 84 2.45 -10.02 -0.47
C PHE A 84 3.59 -10.96 -0.07
N GLN A 85 3.50 -11.58 1.10
CA GLN A 85 4.52 -12.51 1.59
C GLN A 85 4.50 -13.85 0.85
N MET A 86 3.32 -14.39 0.51
CA MET A 86 3.20 -15.60 -0.31
C MET A 86 3.81 -15.40 -1.70
N LYS A 87 3.48 -14.29 -2.38
CA LYS A 87 4.09 -13.98 -3.69
C LYS A 87 5.60 -13.81 -3.61
N ALA A 88 6.13 -13.30 -2.49
CA ALA A 88 7.58 -13.17 -2.29
C ALA A 88 8.25 -14.54 -2.11
N ARG A 89 7.60 -15.48 -1.41
CA ARG A 89 8.06 -16.87 -1.28
C ARG A 89 8.05 -17.59 -2.63
N ASP A 90 6.95 -17.53 -3.37
CA ASP A 90 6.84 -18.17 -4.69
C ASP A 90 7.89 -17.64 -5.68
N LYS A 91 8.16 -16.33 -5.64
CA LYS A 91 9.26 -15.74 -6.44
C LYS A 91 10.62 -16.23 -6.00
N LYS A 92 10.88 -16.35 -4.69
CA LYS A 92 12.15 -16.89 -4.16
C LYS A 92 12.35 -18.33 -4.61
N ASP A 93 11.30 -19.14 -4.62
CA ASP A 93 11.37 -20.54 -5.03
C ASP A 93 11.57 -20.69 -6.54
N LYS A 94 10.94 -19.84 -7.36
CA LYS A 94 11.22 -19.76 -8.81
C LYS A 94 12.65 -19.29 -9.11
N ILE A 95 13.11 -18.23 -8.45
CA ILE A 95 14.48 -17.71 -8.63
C ILE A 95 15.52 -18.74 -8.15
N LYS A 96 15.25 -19.48 -7.07
CA LYS A 96 16.13 -20.58 -6.64
C LYS A 96 16.15 -21.72 -7.64
N ALA A 97 15.02 -22.07 -8.25
CA ALA A 97 14.95 -23.08 -9.30
C ALA A 97 15.74 -22.66 -10.56
N GLU A 98 15.62 -21.39 -10.97
CA GLU A 98 16.36 -20.84 -12.11
C GLU A 98 17.86 -20.64 -11.83
N LYS A 99 18.24 -20.27 -10.59
CA LYS A 99 19.66 -20.13 -10.17
C LYS A 99 20.43 -21.44 -10.05
N ILE A 100 19.74 -22.58 -9.98
CA ILE A 100 20.41 -23.90 -10.06
C ILE A 100 20.87 -24.17 -11.50
N GLU A 101 20.38 -23.41 -12.48
CA GLU A 101 20.69 -23.60 -13.91
C GLU A 101 21.75 -22.64 -14.47
N ASP A 102 22.08 -21.53 -13.79
CA ASP A 102 23.03 -20.54 -14.32
C ASP A 102 23.91 -19.87 -13.24
N ASP A 103 25.04 -20.52 -12.94
CA ASP A 103 25.96 -20.24 -11.83
C ASP A 103 26.92 -19.04 -12.11
N LEU A 104 26.60 -18.13 -13.04
CA LEU A 104 27.56 -17.11 -13.53
C LEU A 104 27.09 -15.64 -13.55
N ALA A 105 25.87 -15.30 -13.12
CA ALA A 105 25.39 -13.90 -13.19
C ALA A 105 25.03 -13.31 -11.81
N ILE A 106 26.05 -12.99 -11.01
CA ILE A 106 25.90 -12.19 -9.78
C ILE A 106 26.68 -10.89 -9.94
N ALA A 107 26.01 -9.81 -10.37
CA ALA A 107 26.50 -8.47 -10.12
C ALA A 107 25.38 -7.41 -10.03
N ASP A 108 24.36 -7.43 -10.88
CA ASP A 108 23.49 -6.25 -11.05
C ASP A 108 21.98 -6.54 -10.98
N GLN A 109 21.49 -7.06 -9.86
CA GLN A 109 20.07 -6.97 -9.55
C GLN A 109 19.85 -6.18 -8.26
N GLU A 110 19.46 -4.92 -8.51
CA GLU A 110 18.61 -3.99 -7.76
C GLU A 110 18.31 -4.36 -6.31
N ALA A 111 18.29 -3.31 -5.47
CA ALA A 111 18.00 -3.35 -4.03
C ALA A 111 16.59 -3.87 -3.73
N ASP A 112 16.36 -5.14 -3.97
CA ASP A 112 15.13 -5.83 -3.65
C ASP A 112 15.11 -6.00 -2.14
N ILE A 113 14.00 -5.55 -1.57
CA ILE A 113 13.76 -5.51 -0.14
C ILE A 113 13.62 -6.98 0.31
N LYS A 114 14.76 -7.62 0.59
CA LYS A 114 14.81 -9.01 1.07
C LYS A 114 13.96 -9.12 2.34
N PRO A 115 12.85 -9.86 2.32
CA PRO A 115 12.14 -10.17 3.55
C PRO A 115 13.03 -11.11 4.34
N ALA A 116 13.32 -10.77 5.60
CA ALA A 116 13.84 -11.76 6.54
C ALA A 116 12.88 -12.95 6.57
N GLU A 117 13.39 -14.16 6.76
CA GLU A 117 12.59 -15.38 6.93
C GLU A 117 11.68 -15.22 8.14
N THR A 118 10.57 -14.53 7.93
CA THR A 118 9.62 -14.25 8.98
C THR A 118 8.57 -15.32 8.82
N GLU A 119 8.51 -16.18 9.83
CA GLU A 119 7.36 -17.00 10.14
C GLU A 119 6.09 -16.17 10.00
N VAL A 120 5.00 -16.86 9.70
CA VAL A 120 3.70 -16.25 9.39
C VAL A 120 3.03 -15.75 10.68
N TRP A 121 3.73 -14.87 11.40
CA TRP A 121 3.39 -14.38 12.74
C TRP A 121 2.02 -13.72 12.77
N TRP A 122 1.55 -13.20 11.64
CA TRP A 122 0.27 -12.51 11.55
C TRP A 122 -0.93 -13.47 11.54
N LEU A 123 -0.76 -14.75 11.18
CA LEU A 123 -1.88 -15.70 11.13
C LEU A 123 -2.50 -15.97 12.50
N GLN A 124 -1.70 -15.89 13.57
CA GLN A 124 -2.20 -16.08 14.94
C GLN A 124 -3.26 -15.04 15.33
N TYR A 125 -3.20 -13.84 14.72
CA TYR A 125 -4.15 -12.75 14.95
C TYR A 125 -5.39 -12.83 14.05
N LEU A 126 -5.46 -13.82 13.16
CA LEU A 126 -6.53 -13.99 12.17
C LEU A 126 -7.33 -15.28 12.37
N GLY A 127 -7.35 -15.79 13.61
CA GLY A 127 -8.03 -17.05 13.94
C GLY A 127 -7.55 -18.19 13.04
N GLU A 128 -6.22 -18.34 12.93
CA GLU A 128 -5.53 -19.34 12.10
C GLU A 128 -5.83 -19.25 10.59
N GLY A 129 -6.31 -18.10 10.12
CA GLY A 129 -6.59 -17.85 8.70
C GLY A 129 -8.08 -17.82 8.35
N SER A 130 -8.97 -18.17 9.27
CA SER A 130 -10.43 -18.06 9.07
C SER A 130 -10.89 -16.63 8.74
N MET A 131 -10.21 -15.61 9.29
CA MET A 131 -10.50 -14.21 9.02
C MET A 131 -9.82 -13.67 7.74
N LEU A 132 -9.01 -14.46 7.05
CA LEU A 132 -8.25 -13.98 5.88
C LEU A 132 -9.17 -13.67 4.69
N ASP A 133 -10.20 -14.49 4.51
CA ASP A 133 -11.18 -14.36 3.43
C ASP A 133 -12.42 -13.57 3.84
N SER A 134 -12.51 -13.20 5.13
CA SER A 134 -13.59 -12.36 5.62
C SER A 134 -13.30 -10.89 5.36
N LEU A 135 -14.27 -10.22 4.73
CA LEU A 135 -14.23 -8.79 4.49
C LEU A 135 -14.24 -7.99 5.81
N ASP A 136 -14.84 -8.55 6.86
CA ASP A 136 -15.00 -7.91 8.17
C ASP A 136 -13.65 -7.75 8.91
N SER A 137 -12.60 -8.40 8.42
CA SER A 137 -11.24 -8.22 8.93
C SER A 137 -10.64 -6.84 8.60
N SER A 138 -11.30 -6.04 7.75
CA SER A 138 -10.97 -4.62 7.59
C SER A 138 -12.17 -3.73 7.33
N ASN A 139 -12.42 -2.82 8.27
CA ASN A 139 -13.45 -1.78 8.14
C ASN A 139 -13.27 -0.91 6.89
N LYS A 140 -12.04 -0.70 6.42
CA LYS A 140 -11.76 0.11 5.23
C LYS A 140 -12.35 -0.53 3.97
N PHE A 141 -12.16 -1.83 3.80
CA PHE A 141 -12.70 -2.54 2.65
C PHE A 141 -14.22 -2.68 2.77
N VAL A 142 -14.75 -2.98 3.96
CA VAL A 142 -16.20 -2.98 4.20
C VAL A 142 -16.84 -1.65 3.77
N ALA A 143 -16.26 -0.52 4.15
CA ALA A 143 -16.77 0.79 3.76
C ALA A 143 -16.71 1.01 2.23
N VAL A 144 -15.58 0.70 1.59
CA VAL A 144 -15.42 0.87 0.14
C VAL A 144 -16.41 -0.02 -0.62
N PHE A 145 -16.51 -1.31 -0.30
CA PHE A 145 -17.43 -2.20 -1.00
C PHE A 145 -18.89 -1.84 -0.77
N ARG A 146 -19.26 -1.38 0.43
CA ARG A 146 -20.62 -0.86 0.67
C ARG A 146 -20.91 0.37 -0.19
N ILE A 147 -19.98 1.31 -0.30
CA ILE A 147 -20.12 2.47 -1.18
C ILE A 147 -20.28 2.02 -2.64
N LEU A 148 -19.46 1.07 -3.10
CA LEU A 148 -19.57 0.54 -4.46
C LEU A 148 -20.92 -0.13 -4.70
N HIS A 149 -21.43 -0.91 -3.74
CA HIS A 149 -22.75 -1.54 -3.83
C HIS A 149 -23.88 -0.51 -3.93
N GLU A 150 -23.83 0.57 -3.14
CA GLU A 150 -24.80 1.67 -3.23
C GLU A 150 -24.71 2.39 -4.59
N CYS A 151 -23.49 2.65 -5.09
CA CYS A 151 -23.31 3.22 -6.43
C CYS A 151 -23.93 2.34 -7.53
N VAL A 152 -23.71 1.02 -7.48
CA VAL A 152 -24.34 0.09 -8.43
C VAL A 152 -25.87 0.10 -8.29
N ALA A 153 -26.41 0.14 -7.07
CA ALA A 153 -27.85 0.20 -6.83
C ALA A 153 -28.50 1.47 -7.38
N LEU A 154 -27.77 2.60 -7.37
CA LEU A 154 -28.18 3.87 -7.96
C LEU A 154 -28.01 3.91 -9.50
N GLY A 155 -27.37 2.90 -10.09
CA GLY A 155 -27.09 2.84 -11.53
C GLY A 155 -25.91 3.70 -11.96
N ASP A 156 -25.04 4.09 -11.03
CA ASP A 156 -23.80 4.80 -11.35
C ASP A 156 -22.83 3.87 -12.08
N LYS A 157 -21.99 4.45 -12.95
CA LYS A 157 -20.90 3.73 -13.59
C LYS A 157 -19.78 3.51 -12.58
N VAL A 158 -19.63 2.28 -12.11
CA VAL A 158 -18.56 1.82 -11.21
C VAL A 158 -17.40 1.21 -12.00
#